data_AF-A0A146KBU1-F1
#
_entry.id   AF-A0A146KBU1-F1
#
_cell.length_a   1.000
_cell.length_b   1.000
_cell.length_c   1.000
_cell.angle_alpha   90.00
_cell.angle_beta   90.00
_cell.angle_gamma   90.00
#
_symmetry.space_group_name_H-M   'P 1'
#
loop_
_entity.id
_entity.type
_entity.pdbx_description
1 polymer ?
#
loop_
_entity_poly.entity_id
_entity_poly.type
_entity_poly.pdbx_seq_one_letter_code
_entity_poly.pdbx_strand_id
1 'polypeptide(L)'
;GISWVYIVIIYYFSTGDFIADPPETYQISSISLTTLPLFQNAFCNQFQIANIQKNLKEPHKMKKLLFITFAIILSYYSIVSFFGYFTFTFTLNKNSNLLKIFARQVGQLWYIEGANVIMIFSMVAHFPLTAFGLRKTIESMIWKDQDAPTKQRLIISAVVIFVAGLIGSVVTQISDILVFTSAIAGSCVIYIFPALIGFRYLYFVKRTGFWKCLACLCC
;
A
#
# COMPACT_ATOMS: atom_id res chain seq x y z
N GLY A 1 -8.06 -7.92 -2.29
CA GLY A 1 -7.97 -7.20 -3.57
C GLY A 1 -7.03 -7.86 -4.54
N ILE A 2 -5.72 -7.76 -4.30
CA ILE A 2 -4.65 -8.18 -5.22
C ILE A 2 -4.77 -9.65 -5.69
N SER A 3 -5.11 -10.59 -4.79
CA SER A 3 -5.29 -12.03 -5.09
C SER A 3 -6.16 -12.34 -6.32
N TRP A 4 -7.16 -11.50 -6.61
CA TRP A 4 -8.08 -11.68 -7.74
C TRP A 4 -7.47 -11.32 -9.09
N VAL A 5 -6.60 -10.31 -9.12
CA VAL A 5 -5.88 -9.93 -10.34
C VAL A 5 -5.05 -11.12 -10.84
N TYR A 6 -4.48 -11.90 -9.92
CA TYR A 6 -3.75 -13.11 -10.26
C TYR A 6 -4.63 -14.25 -10.77
N ILE A 7 -5.83 -14.44 -10.20
CA ILE A 7 -6.80 -15.42 -10.71
C ILE A 7 -7.20 -15.05 -12.15
N VAL A 8 -7.45 -13.76 -12.41
CA VAL A 8 -7.76 -13.26 -13.76
C VAL A 8 -6.59 -13.46 -14.72
N ILE A 9 -5.36 -13.16 -14.29
CA ILE A 9 -4.15 -13.38 -15.10
C ILE A 9 -4.01 -14.87 -15.44
N ILE A 10 -4.06 -15.77 -14.45
CA ILE A 10 -3.97 -17.22 -14.69
C ILE A 10 -5.06 -17.70 -15.63
N TYR A 11 -6.30 -17.28 -15.39
CA TYR A 11 -7.43 -17.68 -16.22
C TYR A 11 -7.26 -17.20 -17.66
N TYR A 12 -6.89 -15.93 -17.85
CA TYR A 12 -6.60 -15.36 -19.17
C TYR A 12 -5.51 -16.14 -19.91
N PHE A 13 -4.39 -16.43 -19.25
CA PHE A 13 -3.31 -17.25 -19.82
C PHE A 13 -3.74 -18.70 -20.08
N SER A 14 -4.67 -19.24 -19.29
CA SER A 14 -5.22 -20.59 -19.49
C SER A 14 -6.21 -20.67 -20.65
N THR A 15 -6.82 -19.54 -21.07
CA THR A 15 -7.86 -19.53 -22.11
C THR A 15 -7.26 -19.51 -23.52
N GLY A 16 -6.00 -19.10 -23.66
CA GLY A 16 -5.24 -19.19 -24.92
C GLY A 16 -5.51 -18.09 -25.95
N ASP A 17 -6.46 -17.18 -25.70
CA ASP A 17 -6.78 -16.03 -26.57
C ASP A 17 -5.77 -14.88 -26.40
N PHE A 18 -4.48 -15.17 -26.60
CA PHE A 18 -3.39 -14.21 -26.41
C PHE A 18 -3.09 -13.43 -27.70
N ILE A 19 -3.51 -12.17 -27.73
CA ILE A 19 -2.99 -11.21 -28.72
C ILE A 19 -1.83 -10.47 -28.04
N ALA A 20 -0.61 -10.94 -28.31
CA ALA A 20 0.60 -10.29 -27.82
C ALA A 20 0.79 -8.93 -28.51
N ASP A 21 0.97 -7.87 -27.74
CA ASP A 21 1.59 -6.66 -28.27
C ASP A 21 3.06 -6.99 -28.67
N PRO A 22 3.62 -6.38 -29.73
CA PRO A 22 5.00 -6.62 -30.12
C PRO A 22 5.96 -6.27 -28.95
N PRO A 23 7.02 -7.05 -28.74
CA PRO A 23 7.92 -6.84 -27.61
C PRO A 23 8.75 -5.57 -27.83
N GLU A 24 8.50 -4.54 -27.02
CA GLU A 24 9.40 -3.39 -26.91
C GLU A 24 10.40 -3.60 -25.76
N THR A 25 11.66 -3.24 -26.02
CA THR A 25 12.71 -3.24 -25.02
C THR A 25 12.47 -2.13 -24.00
N TYR A 26 12.62 -2.44 -22.72
CA TYR A 26 12.49 -1.45 -21.65
C TYR A 26 13.55 -0.35 -21.79
N GLN A 27 13.11 0.88 -22.07
CA GLN A 27 13.98 2.05 -22.11
C GLN A 27 14.01 2.72 -20.73
N ILE A 28 15.19 2.77 -20.10
CA ILE A 28 15.38 3.44 -18.81
C ILE A 28 15.24 4.95 -19.05
N SER A 29 14.15 5.53 -18.54
CA SER A 29 13.84 6.96 -18.63
C SER A 29 13.69 7.56 -17.23
N SER A 30 13.71 8.89 -17.11
CA SER A 30 13.44 9.58 -15.84
C SER A 30 12.07 9.23 -15.27
N ILE A 31 11.10 8.86 -16.12
CA ILE A 31 9.78 8.36 -15.71
C ILE A 31 9.90 7.06 -14.91
N SER A 32 10.90 6.22 -15.17
CA SER A 32 11.13 5.01 -14.39
C SER A 32 11.40 5.27 -12.90
N LEU A 33 11.86 6.47 -12.54
CA LEU A 33 12.08 6.86 -11.15
C LEU A 33 10.77 7.09 -10.38
N THR A 34 9.66 7.41 -11.07
CA THR A 34 8.35 7.55 -10.42
C THR A 34 7.80 6.20 -9.96
N THR A 35 8.40 5.09 -10.36
CA THR A 35 8.04 3.74 -9.90
C THR A 35 8.54 3.46 -8.49
N LEU A 36 9.61 4.11 -8.03
CA LEU A 36 10.15 3.93 -6.67
C LEU A 36 9.11 4.25 -5.57
N PRO A 37 8.41 5.40 -5.59
CA PRO A 37 7.35 5.68 -4.63
C PRO A 37 6.17 4.70 -4.78
N LEU A 38 5.85 4.20 -5.97
CA LEU A 38 4.83 3.15 -6.13
C LEU A 38 5.23 1.84 -5.44
N PHE A 39 6.49 1.42 -5.58
CA PHE A 39 7.02 0.27 -4.83
C PHE A 39 6.94 0.52 -3.33
N GLN A 40 7.32 1.72 -2.89
CA GLN A 40 7.24 2.11 -1.50
C GLN A 40 5.80 2.01 -0.96
N ASN A 41 4.81 2.46 -1.72
CA ASN A 41 3.41 2.31 -1.38
C ASN A 41 3.00 0.83 -1.24
N ALA A 42 3.43 -0.02 -2.17
CA ALA A 42 3.10 -1.45 -2.19
C ALA A 42 3.62 -2.20 -0.94
N PHE A 43 4.73 -1.73 -0.35
CA PHE A 43 5.33 -2.29 0.86
C PHE A 43 5.06 -1.44 2.12
N CYS A 44 4.17 -0.45 2.05
CA CYS A 44 3.84 0.43 3.17
C CYS A 44 2.87 -0.24 4.15
N ASN A 45 3.40 -1.02 5.10
CA ASN A 45 2.62 -1.67 6.17
C ASN A 45 3.23 -1.49 7.56
N GLN A 46 4.25 -0.63 7.69
CA GLN A 46 5.06 -0.47 8.89
C GLN A 46 4.24 0.05 10.08
N PHE A 47 3.23 0.88 9.82
CA PHE A 47 2.33 1.43 10.83
C PHE A 47 1.46 0.37 11.53
N GLN A 48 1.23 -0.79 10.89
CA GLN A 48 0.43 -1.87 11.48
C GLN A 48 1.27 -2.87 12.30
N ILE A 49 2.60 -2.88 12.13
CA ILE A 49 3.49 -3.87 12.76
C ILE A 49 3.36 -3.85 14.28
N ALA A 50 3.23 -2.68 14.89
CA ALA A 50 3.07 -2.53 16.34
C ALA A 50 1.77 -3.20 16.85
N ASN A 51 0.68 -3.07 16.09
CA ASN A 51 -0.59 -3.72 16.44
C ASN A 51 -0.51 -5.23 16.26
N ILE A 52 0.13 -5.71 15.19
CA ILE A 52 0.33 -7.15 14.96
C ILE A 52 1.18 -7.75 16.09
N GLN A 53 2.21 -7.04 16.56
CA GLN A 53 3.07 -7.49 17.66
C GLN A 53 2.31 -7.65 18.97
N LYS A 54 1.40 -6.73 19.29
CA LYS A 54 0.57 -6.83 20.50
C LYS A 54 -0.40 -8.00 20.46
N ASN A 55 -0.85 -8.41 19.28
CA ASN A 55 -1.80 -9.51 19.11
C ASN A 55 -1.12 -10.88 18.94
N LEU A 56 0.21 -10.94 18.83
CA LEU A 56 0.94 -12.17 18.60
C LEU A 56 1.17 -12.90 19.93
N LYS A 57 0.76 -14.18 20.02
CA LYS A 57 1.02 -15.03 21.20
C LYS A 57 2.51 -15.16 21.52
N GLU A 58 3.35 -15.13 20.49
CA GLU A 58 4.80 -15.33 20.58
C GLU A 58 5.55 -14.18 19.88
N PRO A 59 5.76 -13.03 20.55
CA PRO A 59 6.35 -11.84 19.91
C PRO A 59 7.79 -12.08 19.41
N HIS A 60 8.51 -13.05 19.97
CA HIS A 60 9.86 -13.42 19.54
C HIS A 60 9.92 -13.98 18.10
N LYS A 61 8.80 -14.51 17.57
CA LYS A 61 8.72 -15.04 16.20
C LYS A 61 8.38 -13.97 15.15
N MET A 62 8.17 -12.72 15.58
CA MET A 62 7.77 -11.62 14.68
C MET A 62 8.72 -11.45 13.49
N LYS A 63 10.04 -11.54 13.70
CA LYS A 63 11.03 -11.40 12.62
C LYS A 63 10.87 -12.47 11.54
N LYS A 64 10.66 -13.72 11.94
CA LYS A 64 10.45 -14.83 11.01
C LYS A 64 9.15 -14.66 10.24
N LEU A 65 8.07 -14.25 10.92
CA LEU A 65 6.79 -13.95 10.29
C LEU A 65 6.93 -12.84 9.24
N LEU A 66 7.54 -11.71 9.61
CA LEU A 66 7.75 -10.58 8.70
C LEU A 66 8.58 -10.98 7.48
N PHE A 67 9.64 -11.77 7.66
CA PHE A 67 10.48 -12.23 6.55
C PHE A 67 9.70 -13.13 5.57
N ILE A 68 8.93 -14.09 6.10
CA ILE A 68 8.11 -14.98 5.27
C ILE A 68 7.03 -14.18 4.54
N THR A 69 6.32 -13.29 5.23
CA THR A 69 5.30 -12.44 4.63
C THR A 69 5.88 -11.54 3.54
N PHE A 70 7.05 -10.94 3.78
CA PHE A 70 7.73 -10.12 2.79
C PHE A 70 8.14 -10.94 1.56
N ALA A 71 8.68 -12.14 1.74
CA ALA A 71 9.06 -13.03 0.64
C ALA A 71 7.84 -13.40 -0.22
N ILE A 72 6.71 -13.73 0.40
CA ILE A 72 5.45 -14.06 -0.31
C ILE A 72 4.94 -12.85 -1.09
N ILE A 73 4.91 -11.66 -0.48
CA ILE A 73 4.44 -10.44 -1.14
C ILE A 73 5.35 -10.07 -2.32
N LEU A 74 6.66 -10.16 -2.12
CA LEU A 74 7.65 -9.87 -3.16
C LEU A 74 7.54 -10.84 -4.34
N SER A 75 7.43 -12.14 -4.08
CA SER A 75 7.24 -13.13 -5.14
C SER A 75 5.95 -12.88 -5.90
N TYR A 76 4.88 -12.57 -5.16
CA TYR A 76 3.58 -12.30 -5.74
C TYR A 76 3.60 -11.07 -6.68
N TYR A 77 4.13 -9.93 -6.21
CA TYR A 77 4.23 -8.73 -7.05
C TYR A 77 5.17 -8.93 -8.23
N SER A 78 6.26 -9.69 -8.07
CA SER A 78 7.19 -9.99 -9.15
C SER A 78 6.51 -10.78 -10.27
N ILE A 79 5.72 -11.81 -9.91
CA ILE A 79 5.00 -12.63 -10.89
C ILE A 79 3.97 -11.79 -11.65
N VAL A 80 3.14 -11.01 -10.94
CA VAL A 80 2.13 -10.16 -11.57
C VAL A 80 2.77 -9.10 -12.47
N SER A 81 3.88 -8.49 -12.03
CA SER A 81 4.62 -7.50 -12.82
C SER A 81 5.21 -8.13 -14.09
N PHE A 82 5.81 -9.32 -13.96
CA PHE A 82 6.41 -10.03 -15.09
C PHE A 82 5.36 -10.38 -16.16
N PHE A 83 4.29 -11.06 -15.77
CA PHE A 83 3.22 -11.42 -16.71
C PHE A 83 2.48 -10.18 -17.25
N GLY A 84 2.24 -9.17 -16.41
CA GLY A 84 1.62 -7.91 -16.83
C GLY A 84 2.46 -7.18 -17.88
N TYR A 85 3.78 -7.10 -17.68
CA TYR A 85 4.69 -6.44 -18.63
C TYR A 85 4.72 -7.16 -19.98
N PHE A 86 4.95 -8.47 -19.99
CA PHE A 86 5.05 -9.24 -21.24
C PHE A 86 3.74 -9.33 -22.02
N THR A 87 2.60 -9.21 -21.35
CA THR A 87 1.28 -9.22 -22.01
C THR A 87 0.93 -7.86 -22.63
N PHE A 88 1.30 -6.76 -21.97
CA PHE A 88 0.77 -5.42 -22.28
C PHE A 88 1.84 -4.38 -22.59
N THR A 89 2.88 -4.78 -23.30
CA THR A 89 4.08 -3.97 -23.52
C THR A 89 3.77 -2.55 -24.02
N PHE A 90 2.90 -2.39 -25.03
CA PHE A 90 2.58 -1.08 -25.61
C PHE A 90 1.46 -0.34 -24.84
N THR A 91 0.49 -1.07 -24.31
CA THR A 91 -0.71 -0.49 -23.68
C THR A 91 -0.46 -0.02 -22.24
N LEU A 92 0.59 -0.52 -21.58
CA LEU A 92 1.05 -0.08 -20.25
C LEU A 92 1.42 1.42 -20.19
N ASN A 93 1.95 1.99 -21.27
CA ASN A 93 2.29 3.43 -21.31
C ASN A 93 1.05 4.35 -21.21
N LYS A 94 -0.16 3.83 -21.44
CA LYS A 94 -1.38 4.64 -21.53
C LYS A 94 -2.25 4.61 -20.27
N ASN A 95 -2.10 3.61 -19.39
CA ASN A 95 -2.87 3.54 -18.15
C ASN A 95 -2.07 2.81 -17.06
N SER A 96 -2.11 3.32 -15.83
CA SER A 96 -1.50 2.66 -14.67
C SER A 96 -2.37 1.57 -14.04
N ASN A 97 -3.62 1.39 -14.50
CA ASN A 97 -4.55 0.37 -14.01
C ASN A 97 -4.61 -0.84 -14.95
N LEU A 98 -4.02 -1.96 -14.51
CA LEU A 98 -3.94 -3.20 -15.26
C LEU A 98 -5.31 -3.76 -15.66
N LEU A 99 -6.32 -3.68 -14.78
CA LEU A 99 -7.66 -4.19 -15.08
C LEU A 99 -8.35 -3.41 -16.20
N LYS A 100 -8.09 -2.09 -16.27
CA LYS A 100 -8.59 -1.22 -17.34
C LYS A 100 -7.92 -1.50 -18.67
N ILE A 101 -6.65 -1.95 -18.65
CA ILE A 101 -5.93 -2.41 -19.84
C ILE A 101 -6.54 -3.72 -20.34
N PHE A 102 -6.68 -4.72 -19.46
CA PHE A 102 -7.34 -5.99 -19.77
C PHE A 102 -8.74 -5.80 -20.38
N ALA A 103 -9.58 -4.97 -19.77
CA ALA A 103 -10.94 -4.70 -20.26
C ALA A 103 -10.96 -4.07 -21.66
N ARG A 104 -9.94 -3.29 -22.03
CA ARG A 104 -9.83 -2.64 -23.35
C ARG A 104 -9.31 -3.58 -24.43
N GLN A 105 -8.38 -4.49 -24.10
CA GLN A 105 -7.74 -5.36 -25.10
C GLN A 105 -8.55 -6.61 -25.41
N VAL A 106 -9.18 -7.23 -24.41
CA VAL A 106 -9.89 -8.50 -24.59
C VAL A 106 -11.39 -8.29 -24.80
N GLY A 107 -11.91 -7.09 -24.51
CA GLY A 107 -13.35 -6.79 -24.49
C GLY A 107 -13.97 -7.03 -23.11
N GLN A 108 -15.27 -6.72 -22.96
CA GLN A 108 -15.99 -6.87 -21.69
C GLN A 108 -16.37 -8.33 -21.42
N LEU A 109 -15.38 -9.15 -21.10
CA LEU A 109 -15.61 -10.52 -20.66
C LEU A 109 -16.10 -10.52 -19.20
N TRP A 110 -17.11 -11.34 -18.92
CA TRP A 110 -17.73 -11.58 -17.63
C TRP A 110 -16.74 -11.77 -16.46
N TYR A 111 -15.57 -12.39 -16.68
CA TYR A 111 -14.56 -12.53 -15.63
C TYR A 111 -13.81 -11.23 -15.27
N ILE A 112 -13.57 -10.33 -16.24
CA ILE A 112 -12.89 -9.05 -16.00
C ILE A 112 -13.83 -8.11 -15.24
N GLU A 113 -15.09 -8.05 -15.67
CA GLU A 113 -16.13 -7.28 -15.00
C GLU A 113 -16.39 -7.82 -13.59
N GLY A 114 -16.45 -9.15 -13.42
CA GLY A 114 -16.56 -9.78 -12.11
C GLY A 114 -15.40 -9.43 -11.17
N ALA A 115 -14.16 -9.44 -11.67
CA ALA A 115 -12.99 -9.05 -10.88
C ALA A 115 -13.03 -7.56 -10.49
N ASN A 116 -13.52 -6.69 -11.38
CA ASN A 116 -13.70 -5.27 -11.09
C ASN A 116 -14.73 -5.04 -9.97
N VAL A 117 -15.89 -5.72 -10.04
CA VAL A 117 -16.93 -5.65 -9.00
C VAL A 117 -16.38 -6.13 -7.65
N ILE A 118 -15.66 -7.25 -7.63
CA ILE A 118 -15.06 -7.78 -6.40
C ILE A 118 -14.00 -6.82 -5.84
N MET A 119 -13.21 -6.18 -6.71
CA MET A 119 -12.25 -5.16 -6.30
C MET A 119 -12.96 -3.96 -5.65
N ILE A 120 -14.02 -3.44 -6.27
CA ILE A 120 -14.83 -2.34 -5.73
C ILE A 120 -15.40 -2.74 -4.37
N PHE A 121 -15.99 -3.92 -4.26
CA PHE A 121 -16.54 -4.42 -3.00
C PHE A 121 -15.45 -4.53 -1.91
N SER A 122 -14.28 -5.07 -2.26
CA SER A 122 -13.14 -5.12 -1.35
C SER A 122 -12.74 -3.72 -0.90
N MET A 123 -12.66 -2.73 -1.79
CA MET A 123 -12.29 -1.36 -1.42
C MET A 123 -13.33 -0.70 -0.51
N VAL A 124 -14.62 -0.87 -0.81
CA VAL A 124 -15.73 -0.37 0.02
C VAL A 124 -15.69 -1.00 1.42
N ALA A 125 -15.38 -2.30 1.53
CA ALA A 125 -15.26 -2.97 2.82
C ALA A 125 -14.06 -2.49 3.64
N HIS A 126 -12.94 -2.12 3.00
CA HIS A 126 -11.76 -1.60 3.70
C HIS A 126 -11.90 -0.13 4.10
N PHE A 127 -12.67 0.66 3.36
CA PHE A 127 -12.80 2.10 3.57
C PHE A 127 -13.22 2.48 5.00
N PRO A 128 -14.24 1.87 5.63
CA PRO A 128 -14.62 2.19 7.00
C PRO A 128 -13.49 1.97 8.01
N LEU A 129 -12.71 0.90 7.83
CA LEU A 129 -11.59 0.58 8.73
C LEU A 129 -10.49 1.63 8.63
N THR A 130 -10.12 2.04 7.41
CA THR A 130 -9.12 3.09 7.19
C THR A 130 -9.60 4.46 7.67
N ALA A 131 -10.86 4.80 7.40
CA ALA A 131 -11.47 6.06 7.83
C ALA A 131 -11.56 6.15 9.37
N PHE A 132 -11.89 5.05 10.04
CA PHE A 132 -11.88 4.97 11.50
C PHE A 132 -10.47 5.18 12.07
N GLY A 133 -9.46 4.54 11.49
CA GLY A 133 -8.06 4.73 11.89
C GLY A 133 -7.61 6.19 11.77
N LEU A 134 -7.89 6.81 10.62
CA LEU A 134 -7.55 8.22 10.38
C LEU A 134 -8.27 9.15 11.37
N ARG A 135 -9.56 8.92 11.64
CA ARG A 135 -10.30 9.70 12.64
C ARG A 135 -9.63 9.60 14.01
N LYS A 136 -9.27 8.39 14.44
CA LYS A 136 -8.63 8.19 15.75
C LYS A 136 -7.28 8.88 15.86
N THR A 137 -6.49 8.91 14.79
CA THR A 137 -5.22 9.65 14.75
C THR A 137 -5.44 11.17 14.85
N ILE A 138 -6.44 11.72 14.17
CA ILE A 138 -6.77 13.16 14.26
C ILE A 138 -7.31 13.51 15.66
N GLU A 139 -8.18 12.67 16.21
CA GLU A 139 -8.69 12.82 17.58
C GLU A 139 -7.54 12.85 18.60
N SER A 140 -6.56 11.93 18.51
CA SER A 140 -5.43 11.91 19.46
C SER A 140 -4.50 13.11 19.29
N MET A 141 -4.33 13.63 18.07
CA MET A 141 -3.51 14.81 17.80
C MET A 141 -4.10 16.07 18.43
N ILE A 142 -5.43 16.24 18.42
CA ILE A 142 -6.09 17.45 18.92
C ILE A 142 -6.40 17.34 20.43
N TRP A 143 -6.86 16.17 20.89
CA TRP A 143 -7.33 15.97 22.28
C TRP A 143 -6.37 15.18 23.17
N LYS A 144 -5.16 14.84 22.70
CA LYS A 144 -4.12 14.14 23.49
C LYS A 144 -4.69 12.92 24.25
N ASP A 145 -5.37 12.05 23.50
CA ASP A 145 -6.02 10.82 23.97
C ASP A 145 -7.27 10.97 24.85
N GLN A 146 -7.83 12.18 25.04
CA GLN A 146 -9.19 12.33 25.58
C GLN A 146 -10.26 12.09 24.49
N ASP A 147 -11.38 11.49 24.89
CA ASP A 147 -12.50 11.25 24.00
C ASP A 147 -13.10 12.57 23.48
N ALA A 148 -12.88 12.86 22.20
CA ALA A 148 -13.50 14.01 21.55
C ALA A 148 -15.04 13.98 21.67
N PRO A 149 -15.71 15.13 21.88
CA PRO A 149 -17.17 15.18 21.96
C PRO A 149 -17.83 14.80 20.63
N THR A 150 -18.99 14.14 20.70
CA THR A 150 -19.70 13.52 19.57
C THR A 150 -19.89 14.44 18.36
N LYS A 151 -20.14 15.74 18.59
CA LYS A 151 -20.29 16.73 17.51
C LYS A 151 -19.00 16.94 16.71
N GLN A 152 -17.86 17.03 17.38
CA GLN A 152 -16.56 17.22 16.73
C GLN A 152 -16.12 15.96 15.99
N ARG A 153 -16.45 14.77 16.52
CA ARG A 153 -16.22 13.49 15.82
C ARG A 153 -16.91 13.43 14.47
N LEU A 154 -18.19 13.85 14.42
CA LEU A 154 -18.97 13.91 13.18
C LEU A 154 -18.37 14.90 12.18
N ILE A 155 -17.95 16.08 12.64
CA ILE A 155 -17.32 17.10 11.78
C ILE A 155 -16.01 16.56 11.17
N ILE A 156 -15.15 15.92 11.97
CA ILE A 156 -13.88 15.36 11.48
C ILE A 156 -14.15 14.29 10.42
N SER A 157 -15.08 13.37 10.68
CA SER A 157 -15.46 12.33 9.71
C SER A 157 -16.04 12.92 8.41
N ALA A 158 -16.91 13.93 8.53
CA ALA A 158 -17.48 14.61 7.36
C ALA A 158 -16.40 15.29 6.52
N VAL A 159 -15.47 16.01 7.16
CA VAL A 159 -14.34 16.67 6.49
C VAL A 159 -13.45 15.65 5.78
N VAL A 160 -13.11 14.54 6.45
CA VAL A 160 -12.28 13.48 5.86
C VAL A 160 -12.92 12.88 4.61
N ILE A 161 -14.22 12.54 4.69
CA ILE A 161 -14.95 11.97 3.54
C ILE A 161 -15.07 13.00 2.41
N PHE A 162 -15.36 14.26 2.75
CA PHE A 162 -15.49 15.33 1.77
C PHE A 162 -14.18 15.59 1.02
N VAL A 163 -13.05 15.71 1.74
CA VAL A 163 -11.73 15.90 1.13
C VAL A 163 -11.34 14.69 0.28
N ALA A 164 -11.58 13.46 0.77
CA ALA A 164 -11.32 12.25 -0.03
C ALA A 164 -12.15 12.21 -1.32
N GLY A 165 -13.43 12.61 -1.25
CA GLY A 165 -14.32 12.71 -2.41
C GLY A 165 -13.87 13.77 -3.40
N LEU A 166 -13.45 14.94 -2.93
CA LEU A 166 -12.93 16.01 -3.79
C LEU A 166 -11.66 15.57 -4.53
N ILE A 167 -10.70 14.96 -3.84
CA ILE A 167 -9.47 14.45 -4.46
C ILE A 167 -9.83 13.40 -5.54
N GLY A 168 -10.74 12.48 -5.23
CA GLY A 168 -11.21 11.46 -6.17
C GLY A 168 -11.93 12.03 -7.40
N SER A 169 -12.57 13.19 -7.28
CA SER A 169 -13.23 13.86 -8.42
C SER A 169 -12.26 14.59 -9.35
N VAL A 170 -11.12 15.05 -8.84
CA VAL A 170 -10.16 15.85 -9.62
C VAL A 170 -9.11 14.97 -10.29
N VAL A 171 -8.73 13.84 -9.66
CA VAL A 171 -7.63 13.01 -10.15
C VAL A 171 -8.15 11.81 -10.94
N THR A 172 -7.76 11.74 -12.22
CA THR A 172 -8.19 10.69 -13.15
C THR A 172 -7.29 9.46 -13.16
N GLN A 173 -6.05 9.58 -12.64
CA GLN A 173 -5.05 8.51 -12.62
C GLN A 173 -4.71 8.09 -11.19
N ILE A 174 -4.86 6.79 -10.92
CA ILE A 174 -4.60 6.23 -9.59
C ILE A 174 -3.10 6.30 -9.24
N SER A 175 -2.22 6.15 -10.24
CA SER A 175 -0.77 6.25 -10.07
C SER A 175 -0.34 7.55 -9.41
N ASP A 176 -0.93 8.66 -9.80
CA ASP A 176 -0.47 10.00 -9.39
C ASP A 176 -0.75 10.21 -7.90
N ILE A 177 -1.92 9.78 -7.43
CA ILE A 177 -2.29 9.80 -6.00
C ILE A 177 -1.34 8.92 -5.20
N LEU A 178 -1.05 7.70 -5.69
CA LEU A 178 -0.18 6.76 -5.00
C LEU A 178 1.26 7.26 -4.92
N VAL A 179 1.80 7.80 -6.02
CA VAL A 179 3.13 8.41 -6.08
C VAL A 179 3.23 9.58 -5.11
N PHE A 180 2.27 10.51 -5.13
CA PHE A 180 2.30 11.69 -4.27
C PHE A 180 2.21 11.31 -2.78
N THR A 181 1.27 10.43 -2.43
CA THR A 181 1.05 10.01 -1.05
C THR A 181 2.25 9.26 -0.49
N SER A 182 2.84 8.35 -1.27
CA SER A 182 4.01 7.58 -0.82
C SER A 182 5.30 8.38 -0.80
N ALA A 183 5.49 9.31 -1.74
CA ALA A 183 6.65 10.19 -1.75
C ALA A 183 6.69 11.08 -0.49
N ILE A 184 5.54 11.54 0.00
CA ILE A 184 5.47 12.40 1.19
C ILE A 184 5.34 11.57 2.47
N ALA A 185 4.24 10.84 2.63
CA ALA A 185 3.94 10.12 3.88
C ALA A 185 4.77 8.84 4.01
N GLY A 186 4.91 8.10 2.90
CA GLY A 186 5.70 6.88 2.90
C GLY A 186 7.16 7.14 3.25
N SER A 187 7.78 8.18 2.67
CA SER A 187 9.22 8.47 2.88
C SER A 187 9.53 8.77 4.34
N CYS A 188 8.64 9.52 4.99
CA CYS A 188 8.71 9.80 6.41
C CYS A 188 8.66 8.52 7.26
N VAL A 189 7.68 7.65 6.99
CA VAL A 189 7.45 6.45 7.81
C VAL A 189 8.48 5.35 7.57
N ILE A 190 8.93 5.18 6.33
CA ILE A 190 9.78 4.03 5.94
C ILE A 190 11.26 4.35 6.14
N TYR A 191 11.68 5.58 5.85
CA TYR A 191 13.10 5.94 5.90
C TYR A 191 13.41 6.87 7.07
N ILE A 192 12.69 7.99 7.21
CA ILE A 192 13.06 9.06 8.14
C ILE A 192 12.87 8.63 9.61
N PHE A 193 11.67 8.18 9.99
CA PHE A 193 11.40 7.83 11.39
C PHE A 193 12.27 6.66 11.91
N PRO A 194 12.42 5.53 11.19
CA PRO A 194 13.29 4.45 11.65
C PRO A 194 14.76 4.88 11.77
N ALA A 195 15.26 5.71 10.84
CA ALA A 195 16.62 6.23 10.90
C ALA A 195 16.84 7.12 12.13
N LEU A 196 15.90 8.03 12.41
CA LEU A 196 15.98 8.92 13.58
C LEU A 196 15.91 8.13 14.90
N ILE A 197 15.00 7.16 15.00
CA ILE A 197 14.86 6.31 16.19
C ILE A 197 16.12 5.47 16.39
N GLY A 198 16.66 4.88 15.31
CA GLY A 198 17.90 4.10 15.35
C GLY A 198 19.10 4.94 15.79
N PHE A 199 19.25 6.14 15.23
CA PHE A 199 20.33 7.05 15.61
C PHE A 199 20.23 7.48 17.08
N ARG A 200 19.03 7.85 17.55
CA ARG A 200 18.79 8.21 18.95
C ARG A 200 19.09 7.04 19.89
N TYR A 201 18.68 5.82 19.53
CA TYR A 201 18.96 4.62 20.31
C TYR A 201 20.46 4.36 20.44
N LEU A 202 21.22 4.39 19.33
CA LEU A 202 22.66 4.20 19.34
C LEU A 202 23.38 5.27 20.15
N TYR A 203 22.97 6.53 20.02
CA TYR A 203 23.51 7.64 20.81
C TYR A 203 23.27 7.44 22.31
N PHE A 204 22.08 7.00 22.71
CA PHE A 204 21.73 6.77 24.10
C PHE A 204 22.46 5.56 24.71
N VAL A 205 22.59 4.44 23.96
CA VAL A 205 23.38 3.28 24.38
C VAL A 205 24.84 3.65 24.63
N LYS A 206 25.42 4.48 23.75
CA LYS A 206 26.82 4.95 23.87
C LYS A 206 27.05 5.87 25.08
N ARG A 207 26.02 6.63 25.51
CA ARG A 207 26.14 7.61 26.61
C ARG A 207 25.88 7.02 28.01
N THR A 208 25.01 6.02 28.13
CA THR A 208 24.52 5.53 29.44
C THR A 208 24.97 4.10 29.79
N GLY A 209 25.62 3.40 28.85
CA GLY A 209 25.95 1.98 28.98
C GLY A 209 24.75 1.09 28.67
N PHE A 210 24.97 0.00 27.93
CA PHE A 210 23.95 -0.90 27.38
C PHE A 210 22.91 -1.39 28.40
N TRP A 211 23.35 -1.74 29.62
CA TRP A 211 22.51 -2.30 30.68
C TRP A 211 21.50 -1.30 31.28
N LYS A 212 21.84 -0.01 31.37
CA LYS A 212 20.91 1.03 31.86
C LYS A 212 19.89 1.44 30.79
N CYS A 213 20.24 1.27 29.51
CA CYS A 213 19.35 1.56 28.39
C CYS A 213 18.23 0.52 28.25
N LEU A 214 18.51 -0.76 28.54
CA LEU A 214 17.51 -1.82 28.52
C LEU A 214 16.46 -1.64 29.64
N ALA A 215 16.89 -1.19 30.82
CA ALA A 215 16.00 -0.95 31.97
C ALA A 215 15.02 0.21 31.74
N CYS A 216 15.38 1.22 30.93
CA CYS A 216 14.54 2.39 30.67
C CYS A 216 13.52 2.18 29.53
N LEU A 217 13.70 1.15 28.70
CA LEU A 217 12.81 0.78 27.59
C LEU A 217 11.76 -0.28 27.99
N CYS A 218 11.92 -0.92 29.15
CA CYS A 218 10.98 -1.90 29.71
C CYS A 218 10.00 -1.30 30.74
N CYS A 219 10.07 0.01 31.01
CA CYS A 219 9.05 0.78 31.72
C CYS A 219 8.25 1.62 30.72
#